data_AF-A0A914YKX8-F1
#
_entry.id   AF-A0A914YKX8-F1
#
_cell.length_a   1.000
_cell.length_b   1.000
_cell.length_c   1.000
_cell.angle_alpha   90.00
_cell.angle_beta   90.00
_cell.angle_gamma   90.00
#
_symmetry.space_group_name_H-M   'P 1'
#
loop_
_entity.id
_entity.type
_entity.pdbx_description
1 polymer ?
#
loop_
_entity_poly.entity_id
_entity_poly.type
_entity_poly.pdbx_seq_one_letter_code
_entity_poly.pdbx_strand_id
1 'polypeptide(L)'
;MGILEALSSATGVRDDALRLFVVMLAGYPLAIIHRTFFYNKSPSTQHMFFVIAGISLYLFNNGSHVVHSMIATIAAYAITNFLPGTPVSVALAHIIFLGHLLIGYWFMETAQYDITWTTPMCIMTLRYIGLVMDVYDGQKPKDKVKPEMMKTAIPNPPGFLEIAAYGYFFAGTFVGPQFSLSRFRSFVNGEYLENGEVRQSSIMVSIRRFVAGVVYCVFNQWGAVWIPDSFFNSQEFFNLPFVWKIIWNTLWFRATMYRYAMAWCITEGAAILAGLGYNGKDEKGEDQWDG
;
A
#
# COMPACT_ATOMS: atom_id res chain seq x y z
N MET A 1 14.03 6.37 26.57
CA MET A 1 14.37 6.05 25.17
C MET A 1 13.58 4.82 24.77
N GLY A 2 12.68 4.96 23.80
CA GLY A 2 11.93 3.84 23.25
C GLY A 2 12.83 2.89 22.43
N ILE A 3 12.38 1.66 22.19
CA ILE A 3 13.13 0.67 21.39
C ILE A 3 13.46 1.23 19.99
N LEU A 4 12.55 1.98 19.38
CA LEU A 4 12.76 2.59 18.06
C LEU A 4 13.81 3.71 18.09
N GLU A 5 13.83 4.54 19.12
CA GLU A 5 14.84 5.61 19.28
C GLU A 5 16.24 5.00 19.47
N ALA A 6 16.33 3.89 20.21
CA ALA A 6 17.57 3.15 20.39
C ALA A 6 18.06 2.52 19.06
N LEU A 7 17.15 1.94 18.27
CA LEU A 7 17.47 1.37 16.96
C LEU A 7 17.87 2.46 15.94
N SER A 8 17.19 3.59 15.95
CA SER A 8 17.52 4.77 15.13
C SER A 8 18.93 5.26 15.43
N SER A 9 19.24 5.43 16.72
CA SER A 9 20.58 5.83 17.18
C SER A 9 21.66 4.83 16.79
N ALA A 10 21.36 3.52 16.81
CA ALA A 10 22.30 2.46 16.48
C ALA A 10 22.53 2.27 14.96
N THR A 11 21.51 2.54 14.14
CA THR A 11 21.54 2.27 12.69
C THR A 11 21.76 3.52 11.85
N GLY A 12 21.58 4.72 12.42
CA GLY A 12 21.56 5.98 11.69
C GLY A 12 20.32 6.17 10.82
N VAL A 13 19.33 5.26 10.90
CA VAL A 13 18.08 5.33 10.15
C VAL A 13 17.06 6.17 10.93
N ARG A 14 16.41 7.11 10.25
CA ARG A 14 15.38 7.97 10.86
C ARG A 14 14.21 7.17 11.47
N ASP A 15 13.68 7.68 12.59
CA ASP A 15 12.58 7.07 13.35
C ASP A 15 11.30 6.84 12.52
N ASP A 16 11.01 7.71 11.57
CA ASP A 16 9.83 7.62 10.70
C ASP A 16 9.97 6.47 9.67
N ALA A 17 11.16 6.32 9.08
CA ALA A 17 11.46 5.19 8.20
C ALA A 17 11.41 3.85 8.95
N LEU A 18 11.90 3.81 10.21
CA LEU A 18 11.82 2.59 11.04
C LEU A 18 10.38 2.23 11.39
N ARG A 19 9.54 3.22 11.74
CA ARG A 19 8.11 2.99 11.98
C ARG A 19 7.42 2.42 10.74
N LEU A 20 7.68 3.00 9.56
CA LEU A 20 7.15 2.50 8.30
C LEU A 20 7.60 1.06 8.03
N PHE A 21 8.88 0.77 8.26
CA PHE A 21 9.43 -0.58 8.10
C PHE A 21 8.74 -1.60 9.01
N VAL A 22 8.53 -1.25 10.28
CA VAL A 22 7.85 -2.12 11.25
C VAL A 22 6.40 -2.40 10.83
N VAL A 23 5.64 -1.40 10.37
CA VAL A 23 4.26 -1.65 9.91
C VAL A 23 4.20 -2.49 8.63
N MET A 24 5.18 -2.37 7.73
CA MET A 24 5.29 -3.26 6.57
C MET A 24 5.57 -4.71 7.00
N LEU A 25 6.49 -4.92 7.95
CA LEU A 25 6.78 -6.24 8.49
C LEU A 25 5.60 -6.84 9.27
N ALA A 26 4.83 -6.01 9.97
CA ALA A 26 3.62 -6.43 10.69
C ALA A 26 2.55 -7.04 9.75
N GLY A 27 2.63 -6.76 8.44
CA GLY A 27 1.74 -7.39 7.46
C GLY A 27 1.85 -8.92 7.42
N TYR A 28 3.02 -9.51 7.68
CA TYR A 28 3.23 -10.97 7.68
C TYR A 28 2.52 -11.68 8.84
N PRO A 29 2.74 -11.32 10.12
CA PRO A 29 2.02 -11.94 11.23
C PRO A 29 0.51 -11.66 11.13
N LEU A 30 0.09 -10.48 10.67
CA LEU A 30 -1.33 -10.19 10.44
C LEU A 30 -1.95 -11.06 9.35
N ALA A 31 -1.22 -11.35 8.27
CA ALA A 31 -1.65 -12.29 7.24
C ALA A 31 -1.79 -13.71 7.80
N ILE A 32 -0.85 -14.16 8.65
CA ILE A 32 -0.93 -15.47 9.32
C ILE A 32 -2.14 -15.53 10.25
N ILE A 33 -2.38 -14.49 11.05
CA ILE A 33 -3.54 -14.39 11.94
C ILE A 33 -4.84 -14.44 11.13
N HIS A 34 -4.95 -13.65 10.04
CA HIS A 34 -6.12 -13.68 9.17
C HIS A 34 -6.36 -15.07 8.59
N ARG A 35 -5.32 -15.68 8.01
CA ARG A 35 -5.34 -17.04 7.43
C ARG A 35 -5.65 -18.13 8.44
N THR A 36 -5.38 -17.92 9.73
CA THR A 36 -5.62 -18.95 10.75
C THR A 36 -7.03 -18.82 11.35
N PHE A 37 -7.51 -17.59 11.57
CA PHE A 37 -8.68 -17.36 12.42
C PHE A 37 -9.87 -16.72 11.70
N PHE A 38 -9.64 -15.98 10.62
CA PHE A 38 -10.65 -15.06 10.04
C PHE A 38 -11.07 -15.41 8.62
N TYR A 39 -10.20 -16.01 7.82
CA TYR A 39 -10.41 -16.16 6.37
C TYR A 39 -11.66 -16.96 5.96
N ASN A 40 -12.17 -17.84 6.83
CA ASN A 40 -13.40 -18.61 6.62
C ASN A 40 -14.62 -18.05 7.40
N LYS A 41 -14.47 -16.88 8.01
CA LYS A 41 -15.54 -16.19 8.75
C LYS A 41 -16.33 -15.27 7.80
N SER A 42 -17.47 -14.80 8.30
CA SER A 42 -18.31 -13.87 7.54
C SER A 42 -17.54 -12.61 7.11
N PRO A 43 -17.90 -11.99 5.97
CA PRO A 43 -17.26 -10.76 5.50
C PRO A 43 -17.18 -9.67 6.57
N SER A 44 -18.24 -9.48 7.36
CA SER A 44 -18.26 -8.49 8.46
C SER A 44 -17.20 -8.74 9.52
N THR A 45 -16.96 -10.01 9.89
CA THR A 45 -15.93 -10.38 10.86
C THR A 45 -14.53 -10.12 10.31
N GLN A 46 -14.30 -10.45 9.04
CA GLN A 46 -13.03 -10.16 8.35
C GLN A 46 -12.79 -8.65 8.23
N HIS A 47 -13.82 -7.89 7.84
CA HIS A 47 -13.75 -6.43 7.75
C HIS A 47 -13.39 -5.79 9.10
N MET A 48 -14.01 -6.25 10.19
CA MET A 48 -13.71 -5.73 11.52
C MET A 48 -12.26 -6.01 11.92
N PHE A 49 -11.73 -7.19 11.61
CA PHE A 49 -10.31 -7.49 11.81
C PHE A 49 -9.41 -6.53 11.02
N PHE A 50 -9.68 -6.31 9.74
CA PHE A 50 -8.86 -5.39 8.92
C PHE A 50 -8.91 -3.94 9.43
N VAL A 51 -10.09 -3.47 9.84
CA VAL A 51 -10.24 -2.11 10.42
C VAL A 51 -9.45 -1.98 11.71
N ILE A 52 -9.58 -2.92 12.65
CA ILE A 52 -8.88 -2.88 13.95
C ILE A 52 -7.36 -2.96 13.72
N ALA A 53 -6.90 -3.88 12.88
CA ALA A 53 -5.48 -4.03 12.58
C ALA A 53 -4.92 -2.78 11.91
N GLY A 54 -5.58 -2.28 10.85
CA GLY A 54 -5.11 -1.12 10.12
C GLY A 54 -5.12 0.17 10.96
N ILE A 55 -6.18 0.45 11.71
CA ILE A 55 -6.21 1.62 12.62
C ILE A 55 -5.09 1.53 13.65
N SER A 56 -4.84 0.33 14.21
CA SER A 56 -3.75 0.11 15.17
C SER A 56 -2.37 0.39 14.55
N LEU A 57 -2.15 -0.03 13.30
CA LEU A 57 -0.92 0.29 12.56
C LEU A 57 -0.81 1.79 12.26
N TYR A 58 -1.91 2.46 11.91
CA TYR A 58 -1.91 3.92 11.69
C TYR A 58 -1.61 4.70 12.97
N LEU A 59 -2.20 4.30 14.11
CA LEU A 59 -1.91 4.89 15.41
C LEU A 59 -0.43 4.72 15.77
N PHE A 60 0.15 3.55 15.52
CA PHE A 60 1.57 3.31 15.75
C PHE A 60 2.47 4.16 14.82
N ASN A 61 2.15 4.22 13.53
CA ASN A 61 3.00 4.92 12.56
C ASN A 61 2.89 6.44 12.67
N ASN A 62 1.65 6.95 12.79
CA ASN A 62 1.31 8.36 12.61
C ASN A 62 0.74 9.03 13.88
N GLY A 63 0.51 8.29 14.96
CA GLY A 63 -0.10 8.83 16.17
C GLY A 63 -1.51 9.38 15.92
N SER A 64 -1.77 10.59 16.42
CA SER A 64 -3.08 11.27 16.27
C SER A 64 -3.43 11.63 14.82
N HIS A 65 -2.47 11.64 13.91
CA HIS A 65 -2.72 11.92 12.49
C HIS A 65 -3.52 10.81 11.77
N VAL A 66 -3.83 9.68 12.43
CA VAL A 66 -4.84 8.72 11.96
C VAL A 66 -6.19 9.37 11.64
N VAL A 67 -6.50 10.51 12.25
CA VAL A 67 -7.72 11.27 11.94
C VAL A 67 -7.87 11.58 10.45
N HIS A 68 -6.78 11.80 9.71
CA HIS A 68 -6.84 12.08 8.28
C HIS A 68 -7.33 10.88 7.46
N SER A 69 -6.90 9.66 7.79
CA SER A 69 -7.41 8.45 7.12
C SER A 69 -8.87 8.16 7.50
N MET A 70 -9.28 8.50 8.73
CA MET A 70 -10.67 8.38 9.17
C MET A 70 -11.58 9.36 8.42
N ILE A 71 -11.17 10.63 8.28
CA ILE A 71 -11.88 11.63 7.49
C ILE A 71 -12.03 11.17 6.04
N ALA A 72 -10.94 10.68 5.42
CA ALA A 72 -11.00 10.17 4.05
C ALA A 72 -11.97 8.98 3.91
N THR A 73 -12.02 8.09 4.90
CA THR A 73 -12.95 6.93 4.91
C THR A 73 -14.41 7.38 5.01
N ILE A 74 -14.70 8.37 5.86
CA ILE A 74 -16.06 8.96 6.00
C ILE A 74 -16.46 9.66 4.71
N ALA A 75 -15.56 10.44 4.11
CA ALA A 75 -15.80 11.12 2.84
C ALA A 75 -16.07 10.13 1.70
N ALA A 76 -15.29 9.04 1.62
CA ALA A 76 -15.52 7.98 0.64
C ALA A 76 -16.92 7.38 0.77
N TYR A 77 -17.32 7.02 1.99
CA TYR A 77 -18.68 6.52 2.25
C TYR A 77 -19.77 7.51 1.84
N ALA A 78 -19.61 8.79 2.18
CA ALA A 78 -20.58 9.81 1.85
C ALA A 78 -20.72 9.97 0.33
N ILE A 79 -19.61 10.04 -0.41
CA ILE A 79 -19.63 10.20 -1.86
C ILE A 79 -20.24 8.98 -2.53
N THR A 80 -19.83 7.76 -2.15
CA THR A 80 -20.29 6.54 -2.83
C THR A 80 -21.76 6.22 -2.55
N ASN A 81 -22.29 6.57 -1.37
CA ASN A 81 -23.65 6.19 -0.97
C ASN A 81 -24.69 7.30 -1.17
N PHE A 82 -24.31 8.59 -1.11
CA PHE A 82 -25.27 9.69 -1.28
C PHE A 82 -25.26 10.30 -2.69
N LEU A 83 -24.18 10.11 -3.48
CA LEU A 83 -24.05 10.64 -4.83
C LEU A 83 -23.66 9.58 -5.89
N PRO A 84 -24.09 8.30 -5.78
CA PRO A 84 -23.63 7.24 -6.68
C PRO A 84 -23.94 7.55 -8.15
N GLY A 85 -23.02 7.22 -9.06
CA GLY A 85 -23.29 7.29 -10.50
C GLY A 85 -23.31 8.70 -11.12
N THR A 86 -22.96 9.74 -10.36
CA THR A 86 -22.96 11.12 -10.87
C THR A 86 -21.55 11.59 -11.26
N PRO A 87 -21.37 12.40 -12.32
CA PRO A 87 -20.07 13.04 -12.61
C PRO A 87 -19.58 13.92 -11.45
N VAL A 88 -20.51 14.49 -10.67
CA VAL A 88 -20.23 15.26 -9.46
C VAL A 88 -19.49 14.42 -8.42
N SER A 89 -19.86 13.15 -8.24
CA SER A 89 -19.15 12.26 -7.30
C SER A 89 -17.67 12.11 -7.65
N VAL A 90 -17.35 11.94 -8.93
CA VAL A 90 -15.97 11.81 -9.42
C VAL A 90 -15.19 13.11 -9.22
N ALA A 91 -15.80 14.25 -9.54
CA ALA A 91 -15.19 15.56 -9.30
C ALA A 91 -14.93 15.81 -7.81
N LEU A 92 -15.91 15.52 -6.95
CA LEU A 92 -15.78 15.63 -5.50
C LEU A 92 -14.70 14.70 -4.94
N ALA A 93 -14.58 13.48 -5.44
CA ALA A 93 -13.52 12.56 -5.02
C ALA A 93 -12.13 13.14 -5.30
N HIS A 94 -11.91 13.70 -6.49
CA HIS A 94 -10.64 14.35 -6.81
C HIS A 94 -10.41 15.57 -5.93
N ILE A 95 -11.39 16.47 -5.82
CA ILE A 95 -11.24 17.71 -5.03
C ILE A 95 -10.99 17.40 -3.56
N ILE A 96 -11.76 16.48 -2.95
CA ILE A 96 -11.66 16.17 -1.53
C ILE A 96 -10.40 15.38 -1.24
N PHE A 97 -10.15 14.25 -1.91
CA PHE A 97 -9.01 13.39 -1.57
C PHE A 97 -7.69 13.99 -2.01
N LEU A 98 -7.57 14.45 -3.25
CA LEU A 98 -6.35 15.08 -3.74
C LEU A 98 -6.14 16.44 -3.07
N GLY A 99 -7.18 17.24 -2.88
CA GLY A 99 -7.08 18.52 -2.19
C GLY A 99 -6.64 18.36 -0.74
N HIS A 100 -7.20 17.39 0.01
CA HIS A 100 -6.75 17.08 1.37
C HIS A 100 -5.27 16.66 1.37
N LEU A 101 -4.86 15.79 0.45
CA LEU A 101 -3.47 15.36 0.33
C LEU A 101 -2.52 16.54 0.06
N LEU A 102 -2.87 17.42 -0.88
CA LEU A 102 -2.06 18.59 -1.25
C LEU A 102 -1.94 19.59 -0.11
N ILE A 103 -3.03 19.84 0.62
CA ILE A 103 -3.00 20.65 1.85
C ILE A 103 -2.08 19.99 2.89
N GLY A 104 -2.15 18.66 3.02
CA GLY A 104 -1.24 17.92 3.89
C GLY A 104 0.23 18.14 3.54
N TYR A 105 0.60 18.02 2.26
CA TYR A 105 1.96 18.31 1.82
C TYR A 105 2.38 19.75 2.11
N TRP A 106 1.51 20.72 1.85
CA TRP A 106 1.80 22.14 2.13
C TRP A 106 2.22 22.41 3.59
N PHE A 107 1.64 21.68 4.55
CA PHE A 107 1.95 21.85 5.96
C PHE A 107 3.05 20.92 6.50
N MET A 108 3.31 19.79 5.84
CA MET A 108 4.17 18.73 6.36
C MET A 108 5.51 18.60 5.63
N GLU A 109 5.63 19.15 4.42
CA GLU A 109 6.86 19.05 3.62
C GLU A 109 7.99 19.87 4.26
N THR A 110 9.15 19.24 4.44
CA THR A 110 10.40 19.93 4.75
C THR A 110 11.41 19.73 3.62
N ALA A 111 12.59 20.35 3.74
CA ALA A 111 13.68 20.16 2.78
C ALA A 111 14.26 18.73 2.79
N GLN A 112 13.85 17.87 3.74
CA GLN A 112 14.27 16.49 3.85
C GLN A 112 13.18 15.54 3.34
N TYR A 113 13.57 14.32 2.98
CA TYR A 113 12.61 13.28 2.62
C TYR A 113 11.86 12.80 3.87
N ASP A 114 10.67 13.36 4.12
CA ASP A 114 9.87 13.05 5.31
C ASP A 114 8.79 12.00 5.06
N ILE A 115 8.77 10.99 5.92
CA ILE A 115 7.71 9.99 5.95
C ILE A 115 6.70 10.41 7.01
N THR A 116 5.68 11.13 6.58
CA THR A 116 4.59 11.58 7.46
C THR A 116 3.28 10.86 7.14
N TRP A 117 2.19 11.25 7.81
CA TRP A 117 0.85 10.71 7.54
C TRP A 117 0.41 10.88 6.08
N THR A 118 1.01 11.83 5.33
CA THR A 118 0.73 12.01 3.90
C THR A 118 1.16 10.82 3.05
N THR A 119 2.20 10.08 3.47
CA THR A 119 2.72 8.90 2.73
C THR A 119 1.66 7.80 2.57
N PRO A 120 1.07 7.25 3.65
CA PRO A 120 -0.04 6.29 3.52
C PRO A 120 -1.33 6.95 3.01
N MET A 121 -1.49 8.28 3.13
CA MET A 121 -2.63 8.99 2.54
C MET A 121 -2.57 8.99 1.00
N CYS A 122 -1.39 8.96 0.38
CA CYS A 122 -1.29 8.77 -1.07
C CYS A 122 -2.01 7.50 -1.53
N ILE A 123 -1.81 6.40 -0.80
CA ILE A 123 -2.47 5.13 -1.11
C ILE A 123 -3.98 5.24 -0.95
N MET A 124 -4.44 5.81 0.16
CA MET A 124 -5.87 5.99 0.46
C MET A 124 -6.56 6.90 -0.55
N THR A 125 -5.88 7.98 -0.98
CA THR A 125 -6.35 8.91 -2.01
C THR A 125 -6.62 8.18 -3.31
N LEU A 126 -5.62 7.45 -3.83
CA LEU A 126 -5.77 6.69 -5.06
C LEU A 126 -6.86 5.62 -4.95
N ARG A 127 -6.88 4.91 -3.83
CA ARG A 127 -7.82 3.83 -3.56
C ARG A 127 -9.27 4.32 -3.51
N TYR A 128 -9.54 5.44 -2.85
CA TYR A 128 -10.89 5.99 -2.72
C TYR A 128 -11.35 6.77 -3.94
N ILE A 129 -10.46 7.44 -4.67
CA ILE A 129 -10.79 7.97 -6.01
C ILE A 129 -11.19 6.82 -6.93
N GLY A 130 -10.37 5.74 -6.97
CA GLY A 130 -10.67 4.54 -7.73
C GLY A 130 -12.01 3.91 -7.35
N LEU A 131 -12.30 3.79 -6.06
CA LEU A 131 -13.59 3.30 -5.57
C LEU A 131 -14.78 4.15 -6.08
N VAL A 132 -14.67 5.47 -6.01
CA VAL A 132 -15.76 6.36 -6.48
C VAL A 132 -15.94 6.23 -7.98
N MET A 133 -14.85 6.10 -8.74
CA MET A 133 -14.90 5.83 -10.19
C MET A 133 -15.54 4.46 -10.50
N ASP A 134 -15.17 3.42 -9.76
CA ASP A 134 -15.75 2.08 -9.91
C ASP A 134 -17.26 2.07 -9.61
N VAL A 135 -17.70 2.81 -8.57
CA VAL A 135 -19.14 3.01 -8.28
C VAL A 135 -19.81 3.81 -9.39
N TYR A 136 -19.16 4.87 -9.89
CA TYR A 136 -19.68 5.69 -10.98
C TYR A 136 -19.94 4.87 -12.25
N ASP A 137 -19.01 3.98 -12.61
CA ASP A 137 -19.17 3.08 -13.75
C ASP A 137 -20.20 1.98 -13.47
N GLY A 138 -20.29 1.48 -12.25
CA GLY A 138 -21.28 0.48 -11.85
C GLY A 138 -22.74 0.94 -11.92
N GLN A 139 -23.00 2.26 -11.91
CA GLN A 139 -24.35 2.80 -12.07
C GLN A 139 -24.78 3.00 -13.52
N LYS A 140 -23.88 2.81 -14.50
CA LYS A 140 -24.20 2.98 -15.92
C LYS A 140 -24.79 1.69 -16.51
N PRO A 141 -25.61 1.80 -17.57
CA PRO A 141 -25.99 0.65 -18.38
C PRO A 141 -24.76 -0.11 -18.89
N LYS A 142 -24.76 -1.45 -18.82
CA LYS A 142 -23.60 -2.30 -19.13
C LYS A 142 -23.09 -2.13 -20.57
N ASP A 143 -23.99 -1.82 -21.51
CA ASP A 143 -23.69 -1.54 -22.91
C ASP A 143 -22.90 -0.23 -23.13
N LYS A 144 -22.86 0.66 -22.13
CA LYS A 144 -22.18 1.96 -22.18
C LYS A 144 -20.84 1.99 -21.45
N VAL A 145 -20.45 0.88 -20.82
CA VAL A 145 -19.20 0.78 -20.05
C VAL A 145 -18.20 -0.07 -20.82
N LYS A 146 -16.94 0.38 -20.87
CA LYS A 146 -15.89 -0.38 -21.56
C LYS A 146 -15.68 -1.74 -20.86
N PRO A 147 -15.39 -2.82 -21.60
CA PRO A 147 -15.18 -4.14 -21.01
C PRO A 147 -14.14 -4.18 -19.88
N GLU A 148 -13.08 -3.39 -19.98
CA GLU A 148 -12.06 -3.29 -18.93
C GLU A 148 -12.58 -2.64 -17.64
N MET A 149 -13.40 -1.60 -17.76
CA MET A 149 -14.02 -0.93 -16.60
C MET A 149 -15.07 -1.83 -15.93
N MET A 150 -15.72 -2.70 -16.71
CA MET A 150 -16.68 -3.67 -16.16
C MET A 150 -16.05 -4.68 -15.20
N LYS A 151 -14.72 -4.91 -15.26
CA LYS A 151 -14.01 -5.82 -14.36
C LYS A 151 -13.96 -5.30 -12.93
N THR A 152 -14.00 -3.99 -12.72
CA THR A 152 -13.90 -3.36 -11.39
C THR A 152 -15.15 -2.61 -10.97
N ALA A 153 -16.08 -2.36 -11.91
CA ALA A 153 -17.34 -1.66 -11.67
C ALA A 153 -18.11 -2.20 -10.44
N ILE A 154 -18.68 -1.28 -9.67
CA ILE A 154 -19.39 -1.57 -8.41
C ILE A 154 -20.86 -1.15 -8.54
N PRO A 155 -21.77 -2.06 -8.95
CA PRO A 155 -23.19 -1.75 -9.10
C PRO A 155 -23.89 -1.46 -7.77
N ASN A 156 -23.47 -2.15 -6.71
CA ASN A 156 -24.01 -1.98 -5.37
C ASN A 156 -22.96 -1.26 -4.50
N PRO A 157 -23.18 0.02 -4.14
CA PRO A 157 -22.27 0.77 -3.28
C PRO A 157 -21.93 0.03 -1.98
N PRO A 158 -20.68 0.08 -1.52
CA PRO A 158 -20.26 -0.58 -0.29
C PRO A 158 -20.78 0.14 0.96
N GLY A 159 -21.06 -0.65 2.00
CA GLY A 159 -21.35 -0.13 3.34
C GLY A 159 -20.10 0.44 4.01
N PHE A 160 -20.28 1.24 5.07
CA PHE A 160 -19.17 1.94 5.75
C PHE A 160 -18.07 0.99 6.25
N LEU A 161 -18.44 -0.13 6.87
CA LEU A 161 -17.48 -1.11 7.39
C LEU A 161 -16.62 -1.74 6.28
N GLU A 162 -17.21 -1.99 5.11
CA GLU A 162 -16.50 -2.52 3.95
C GLU A 162 -15.51 -1.50 3.37
N ILE A 163 -15.93 -0.23 3.23
CA ILE A 163 -15.03 0.86 2.79
C ILE A 163 -13.86 1.01 3.76
N ALA A 164 -14.15 1.01 5.06
CA ALA A 164 -13.11 1.10 6.09
C ALA A 164 -12.13 -0.08 6.00
N ALA A 165 -12.63 -1.31 5.88
CA ALA A 165 -11.77 -2.49 5.74
C ALA A 165 -10.91 -2.45 4.46
N TYR A 166 -11.49 -2.00 3.35
CA TYR A 166 -10.79 -1.82 2.08
C TYR A 166 -9.67 -0.78 2.18
N GLY A 167 -9.93 0.35 2.84
CA GLY A 167 -8.90 1.36 3.12
C GLY A 167 -7.80 0.84 4.06
N TYR A 168 -8.20 0.20 5.16
CA TYR A 168 -7.32 -0.20 6.25
C TYR A 168 -6.68 -1.60 6.10
N PHE A 169 -6.84 -2.26 4.96
CA PHE A 169 -6.21 -3.55 4.72
C PHE A 169 -4.68 -3.48 4.89
N PHE A 170 -4.17 -4.21 5.89
CA PHE A 170 -2.82 -4.06 6.43
C PHE A 170 -1.71 -4.25 5.38
N ALA A 171 -1.92 -5.15 4.39
CA ALA A 171 -0.89 -5.45 3.39
C ALA A 171 -0.88 -4.48 2.21
N GLY A 172 -1.73 -3.45 2.21
CA GLY A 172 -1.78 -2.49 1.12
C GLY A 172 -1.93 -1.04 1.50
N THR A 173 -2.20 -0.71 2.77
CA THR A 173 -2.60 0.65 3.17
C THR A 173 -1.44 1.66 3.29
N PHE A 174 -0.22 1.21 3.59
CA PHE A 174 0.92 2.12 3.81
C PHE A 174 1.73 2.46 2.56
N VAL A 175 2.01 1.46 1.72
CA VAL A 175 2.88 1.62 0.54
C VAL A 175 2.34 0.92 -0.71
N GLY A 176 1.16 0.32 -0.63
CA GLY A 176 0.60 -0.56 -1.66
C GLY A 176 0.88 -2.05 -1.40
N PRO A 177 0.42 -2.96 -2.28
CA PRO A 177 -0.09 -2.68 -3.63
C PRO A 177 -1.49 -2.02 -3.66
N GLN A 178 -1.82 -1.46 -4.81
CA GLN A 178 -3.17 -0.98 -5.13
C GLN A 178 -4.00 -2.12 -5.71
N PHE A 179 -5.27 -2.17 -5.36
CA PHE A 179 -6.23 -3.16 -5.84
C PHE A 179 -7.63 -2.55 -5.80
N SER A 180 -8.54 -3.02 -6.65
CA SER A 180 -9.92 -2.54 -6.68
C SER A 180 -10.77 -3.11 -5.54
N LEU A 181 -11.90 -2.46 -5.24
CA LEU A 181 -12.85 -3.01 -4.27
C LEU A 181 -13.44 -4.34 -4.75
N SER A 182 -13.65 -4.50 -6.06
CA SER A 182 -14.12 -5.78 -6.63
C SER A 182 -13.15 -6.93 -6.28
N ARG A 183 -11.84 -6.71 -6.43
CA ARG A 183 -10.82 -7.69 -6.03
C ARG A 183 -10.83 -7.96 -4.53
N PHE A 184 -10.98 -6.91 -3.72
CA PHE A 184 -11.08 -7.05 -2.28
C PHE A 184 -12.31 -7.87 -1.86
N ARG A 185 -13.47 -7.66 -2.52
CA ARG A 185 -14.68 -8.46 -2.33
C ARG A 185 -14.45 -9.92 -2.66
N SER A 186 -13.86 -10.22 -3.81
CA SER A 186 -13.53 -11.59 -4.21
C SER A 186 -12.60 -12.27 -3.20
N PHE A 187 -11.61 -11.54 -2.69
CA PHE A 187 -10.73 -12.01 -1.62
C PHE A 187 -11.49 -12.32 -0.33
N VAL A 188 -12.30 -11.40 0.18
CA VAL A 188 -13.06 -11.57 1.43
C VAL A 188 -14.12 -12.66 1.32
N ASN A 189 -14.74 -12.80 0.15
CA ASN A 189 -15.73 -13.85 -0.15
C ASN A 189 -15.08 -15.23 -0.34
N GLY A 190 -13.76 -15.32 -0.36
CA GLY A 190 -13.03 -16.58 -0.47
C GLY A 190 -12.96 -17.14 -1.89
N GLU A 191 -13.16 -16.33 -2.93
CA GLU A 191 -13.14 -16.77 -4.34
C GLU A 191 -11.76 -17.27 -4.79
N TYR A 192 -10.70 -16.89 -4.07
CA TYR A 192 -9.32 -17.30 -4.35
C TYR A 192 -8.87 -18.54 -3.56
N LEU A 193 -9.72 -19.04 -2.66
CA LEU A 193 -9.41 -20.19 -1.82
C LEU A 193 -9.42 -21.49 -2.64
N GLU A 194 -8.64 -22.46 -2.17
CA GLU A 194 -8.68 -23.84 -2.64
C GLU A 194 -9.09 -24.73 -1.48
N ASN A 195 -10.14 -25.54 -1.67
CA ASN A 195 -10.70 -26.40 -0.61
C ASN A 195 -11.07 -25.64 0.68
N GLY A 196 -11.46 -24.37 0.56
CA GLY A 196 -11.78 -23.54 1.71
C GLY A 196 -10.57 -23.21 2.57
N GLU A 197 -9.37 -23.13 1.97
CA GLU A 197 -8.13 -22.66 2.58
C GLU A 197 -7.35 -21.75 1.61
N VAL A 198 -6.48 -20.89 2.15
CA VAL A 198 -5.55 -20.13 1.31
C VAL A 198 -4.56 -21.12 0.69
N ARG A 199 -4.42 -21.07 -0.64
CA ARG A 199 -3.53 -21.92 -1.44
C ARG A 199 -2.12 -21.97 -0.87
N GLN A 200 -1.60 -23.19 -0.65
CA GLN A 200 -0.28 -23.40 -0.03
C GLN A 200 0.89 -22.85 -0.87
N SER A 201 0.70 -22.77 -2.19
CA SER A 201 1.66 -22.15 -3.13
C SER A 201 2.00 -20.70 -2.76
N SER A 202 1.09 -19.99 -2.08
CA SER A 202 1.30 -18.60 -1.62
C SER A 202 2.48 -18.44 -0.69
N ILE A 203 2.77 -19.46 0.14
CA ILE A 203 3.81 -19.38 1.18
C ILE A 203 5.18 -19.20 0.56
N MET A 204 5.52 -20.06 -0.41
CA MET A 204 6.83 -20.02 -1.06
C MET A 204 7.01 -18.72 -1.86
N VAL A 205 5.96 -18.25 -2.54
CA VAL A 205 6.03 -16.98 -3.28
C VAL A 205 6.18 -15.79 -2.33
N SER A 206 5.43 -15.77 -1.22
CA SER A 206 5.56 -14.76 -0.18
C SER A 206 6.98 -14.71 0.41
N ILE A 207 7.56 -15.87 0.74
CA ILE A 207 8.94 -15.96 1.25
C ILE A 207 9.94 -15.41 0.22
N ARG A 208 9.79 -15.75 -1.06
CA ARG A 208 10.67 -15.22 -2.12
C ARG A 208 10.59 -13.70 -2.22
N ARG A 209 9.37 -13.13 -2.14
CA ARG A 209 9.18 -11.67 -2.12
C ARG A 209 9.77 -11.02 -0.86
N PHE A 210 9.60 -11.63 0.30
CA PHE A 210 10.25 -11.17 1.54
C PHE A 210 11.78 -11.14 1.40
N VAL A 211 12.38 -12.24 0.96
CA VAL A 211 13.84 -12.34 0.75
C VAL A 211 14.32 -11.32 -0.27
N ALA A 212 13.61 -11.14 -1.39
CA ALA A 212 13.93 -10.08 -2.36
C ALA A 212 13.90 -8.69 -1.72
N GLY A 213 12.90 -8.41 -0.88
CA GLY A 213 12.80 -7.18 -0.10
C GLY A 213 14.01 -6.96 0.82
N VAL A 214 14.43 -7.99 1.55
CA VAL A 214 15.64 -7.95 2.41
C VAL A 214 16.89 -7.70 1.59
N VAL A 215 17.05 -8.36 0.44
CA VAL A 215 18.19 -8.14 -0.47
C VAL A 215 18.23 -6.68 -0.96
N TYR A 216 17.09 -6.10 -1.36
CA TYR A 216 17.02 -4.69 -1.72
C TYR A 216 17.31 -3.75 -0.55
N CYS A 217 16.92 -4.13 0.68
CA CYS A 217 17.30 -3.39 1.89
C CYS A 217 18.82 -3.33 2.05
N VAL A 218 19.49 -4.49 1.95
CA VAL A 218 20.96 -4.57 2.06
C VAL A 218 21.65 -3.74 0.98
N PHE A 219 21.21 -3.84 -0.28
CA PHE A 219 21.80 -3.01 -1.34
C PHE A 219 21.54 -1.51 -1.16
N ASN A 220 20.37 -1.13 -0.64
CA ASN A 220 20.09 0.27 -0.33
C ASN A 220 21.01 0.80 0.78
N GLN A 221 21.18 0.04 1.87
CA GLN A 221 22.05 0.43 2.98
C GLN A 221 23.52 0.47 2.58
N TRP A 222 23.98 -0.53 1.81
CA TRP A 222 25.33 -0.52 1.29
C TRP A 222 25.57 0.67 0.35
N GLY A 223 24.60 0.98 -0.51
CA GLY A 223 24.64 2.17 -1.35
C GLY A 223 24.74 3.48 -0.57
N ALA A 224 23.95 3.62 0.50
CA ALA A 224 23.96 4.81 1.35
C ALA A 224 25.32 5.00 2.07
N VAL A 225 25.99 3.91 2.44
CA VAL A 225 27.33 3.96 3.05
C VAL A 225 28.42 4.21 1.99
N TRP A 226 28.29 3.62 0.80
CA TRP A 226 29.31 3.69 -0.23
C TRP A 226 29.29 5.02 -1.00
N ILE A 227 28.11 5.53 -1.33
CA ILE A 227 27.91 6.79 -2.07
C ILE A 227 26.91 7.66 -1.29
N PRO A 228 27.34 8.30 -0.20
CA PRO A 228 26.44 9.13 0.62
C PRO A 228 25.99 10.37 -0.16
N ASP A 229 24.80 10.89 0.15
CA ASP A 229 24.24 12.08 -0.52
C ASP A 229 25.17 13.31 -0.46
N SER A 230 25.97 13.41 0.61
CA SER A 230 26.97 14.47 0.79
C SER A 230 28.08 14.43 -0.25
N PHE A 231 28.37 13.27 -0.86
CA PHE A 231 29.37 13.13 -1.92
C PHE A 231 29.07 14.06 -3.10
N PHE A 232 27.80 14.22 -3.48
CA PHE A 232 27.40 15.05 -4.62
C PHE A 232 27.55 16.56 -4.38
N ASN A 233 27.74 16.96 -3.12
CA ASN A 233 28.05 18.34 -2.72
C ASN A 233 29.52 18.52 -2.34
N SER A 234 30.38 17.53 -2.62
CA SER A 234 31.80 17.60 -2.33
C SER A 234 32.60 18.19 -3.49
N GLN A 235 33.73 18.81 -3.15
CA GLN A 235 34.69 19.28 -4.16
C GLN A 235 35.25 18.11 -5.00
N GLU A 236 35.36 16.91 -4.41
CA GLU A 236 35.78 15.70 -5.10
C GLU A 236 34.86 15.39 -6.28
N PHE A 237 33.54 15.34 -6.05
CA PHE A 237 32.56 15.14 -7.13
C PHE A 237 32.58 16.27 -8.15
N PHE A 238 32.69 17.53 -7.71
CA PHE A 238 32.73 18.67 -8.64
C PHE A 238 33.94 18.66 -9.57
N ASN A 239 35.08 18.13 -9.12
CA ASN A 239 36.30 18.02 -9.92
C ASN A 239 36.28 16.84 -10.91
N LEU A 240 35.30 15.93 -10.84
CA LEU A 240 35.23 14.79 -11.75
C LEU A 240 34.89 15.21 -13.20
N PRO A 241 35.45 14.51 -14.21
CA PRO A 241 35.01 14.63 -15.59
C PRO A 241 33.51 14.32 -15.73
N PHE A 242 32.86 14.92 -16.72
CA PHE A 242 31.41 14.80 -16.92
C PHE A 242 30.91 13.34 -17.00
N VAL A 243 31.66 12.46 -17.69
CA VAL A 243 31.31 11.04 -17.81
C VAL A 243 31.27 10.35 -16.44
N TRP A 244 32.22 10.66 -15.56
CA TRP A 244 32.24 10.10 -14.20
C TRP A 244 31.09 10.63 -13.35
N LYS A 245 30.70 11.90 -13.51
CA LYS A 245 29.50 12.44 -12.83
C LYS A 245 28.25 11.66 -13.21
N ILE A 246 28.09 11.30 -14.49
CA ILE A 246 26.97 10.45 -14.95
C ILE A 246 27.03 9.08 -14.27
N ILE A 247 28.17 8.39 -14.33
CA ILE A 247 28.33 7.03 -13.78
C ILE A 247 27.98 7.01 -12.29
N TRP A 248 28.59 7.91 -11.50
CA TRP A 248 28.36 7.98 -10.06
C TRP A 248 26.91 8.33 -9.73
N ASN A 249 26.31 9.28 -10.45
CA ASN A 249 24.90 9.62 -10.26
C ASN A 249 23.96 8.45 -10.59
N THR A 250 24.25 7.67 -11.64
CA THR A 250 23.46 6.48 -11.98
C THR A 250 23.58 5.39 -10.91
N LEU A 251 24.78 5.11 -10.41
CA LEU A 251 25.00 4.12 -9.35
C LEU A 251 24.28 4.53 -8.05
N TRP A 252 24.44 5.79 -7.63
CA TRP A 252 23.74 6.34 -6.48
C TRP A 252 22.22 6.27 -6.65
N PHE A 253 21.69 6.77 -7.77
CA PHE A 253 20.25 6.76 -8.04
C PHE A 253 19.69 5.34 -7.95
N ARG A 254 20.39 4.36 -8.55
CA ARG A 254 19.97 2.96 -8.50
C ARG A 254 19.94 2.43 -7.06
N ALA A 255 20.97 2.71 -6.26
CA ALA A 255 21.04 2.26 -4.88
C ALA A 255 20.01 2.94 -3.97
N THR A 256 19.77 4.24 -4.17
CA THR A 256 18.72 5.01 -3.49
C THR A 256 17.33 4.48 -3.84
N MET A 257 17.09 4.11 -5.11
CA MET A 257 15.81 3.57 -5.56
C MET A 257 15.48 2.18 -4.97
N TYR A 258 16.45 1.42 -4.50
CA TYR A 258 16.20 0.11 -3.90
C TYR A 258 15.32 0.16 -2.64
N ARG A 259 15.22 1.30 -1.95
CA ARG A 259 14.26 1.46 -0.83
C ARG A 259 12.80 1.28 -1.27
N TYR A 260 12.45 1.67 -2.50
CA TYR A 260 11.10 1.49 -3.04
C TYR A 260 10.86 0.05 -3.47
N ALA A 261 11.86 -0.59 -4.10
CA ALA A 261 11.79 -2.01 -4.47
C ALA A 261 11.68 -2.91 -3.21
N MET A 262 12.41 -2.55 -2.15
CA MET A 262 12.30 -3.16 -0.83
C MET A 262 10.88 -3.05 -0.29
N ALA A 263 10.34 -1.83 -0.18
CA ALA A 263 8.99 -1.61 0.32
C ALA A 263 7.93 -2.40 -0.47
N TRP A 264 8.01 -2.35 -1.81
CA TRP A 264 7.12 -3.09 -2.70
C TRP A 264 7.16 -4.60 -2.45
N CYS A 265 8.36 -5.21 -2.48
CA CYS A 265 8.49 -6.66 -2.34
C CYS A 265 8.02 -7.14 -0.95
N ILE A 266 8.31 -6.37 0.11
CA ILE A 266 7.90 -6.74 1.47
C ILE A 266 6.37 -6.73 1.58
N THR A 267 5.68 -5.68 1.12
CA THR A 267 4.22 -5.62 1.28
C THR A 267 3.47 -6.51 0.30
N GLU A 268 3.97 -6.66 -0.93
CA GLU A 268 3.46 -7.64 -1.89
C GLU A 268 3.56 -9.06 -1.33
N GLY A 269 4.67 -9.42 -0.69
CA GLY A 269 4.81 -10.71 -0.01
C GLY A 269 3.79 -10.93 1.11
N ALA A 270 3.46 -9.89 1.88
CA ALA A 270 2.40 -9.96 2.90
C ALA A 270 0.99 -10.11 2.27
N ALA A 271 0.72 -9.42 1.15
CA ALA A 271 -0.55 -9.51 0.44
C ALA A 271 -0.75 -10.90 -0.20
N ILE A 272 0.31 -11.47 -0.77
CA ILE A 272 0.35 -12.85 -1.30
C ILE A 272 0.10 -13.84 -0.16
N LEU A 273 0.75 -13.67 0.99
CA LEU A 273 0.56 -14.55 2.14
C LEU A 273 -0.89 -14.56 2.64
N ALA A 274 -1.54 -13.39 2.63
CA ALA A 274 -2.94 -13.25 2.97
C ALA A 274 -3.87 -13.92 1.94
N GLY A 275 -3.43 -14.08 0.69
CA GLY A 275 -4.20 -14.70 -0.40
C GLY A 275 -4.75 -13.71 -1.43
N LEU A 276 -4.54 -12.40 -1.25
CA LEU A 276 -5.09 -11.35 -2.14
C LEU A 276 -4.48 -11.39 -3.54
N GLY A 277 -3.21 -11.76 -3.67
CA GLY A 277 -2.46 -11.69 -4.92
C GLY A 277 -2.71 -12.82 -5.91
N TYR A 278 -3.64 -13.74 -5.64
CA TYR A 278 -3.92 -14.87 -6.54
C TYR A 278 -4.58 -14.40 -7.85
N ASN A 279 -4.13 -14.94 -8.97
CA ASN A 279 -4.57 -14.53 -10.30
C ASN A 279 -4.89 -15.71 -11.23
N GLY A 280 -5.39 -16.82 -10.67
CA GLY A 280 -5.69 -18.01 -11.46
C GLY A 280 -4.47 -18.89 -11.69
N LYS A 281 -4.51 -19.67 -12.77
CA LYS A 281 -3.47 -20.63 -13.15
C LYS A 281 -2.90 -20.31 -14.51
N ASP A 282 -1.61 -20.55 -14.68
CA ASP A 282 -0.93 -20.40 -15.96
C ASP A 282 -1.26 -21.56 -16.93
N GLU A 283 -0.70 -21.51 -18.15
CA GLU A 283 -0.86 -22.56 -19.18
C GLU A 283 -0.38 -23.95 -18.72
N LYS A 284 0.45 -24.02 -17.67
CA LYS A 284 0.98 -25.26 -17.09
C LYS A 284 0.15 -25.75 -15.91
N GLY A 285 -0.86 -24.99 -15.47
CA GLY A 285 -1.72 -25.31 -14.34
C GLY A 285 -1.17 -24.89 -12.98
N GLU A 286 -0.10 -24.08 -12.95
CA GLU A 286 0.53 -23.56 -11.75
C GLU A 286 -0.16 -22.27 -11.28
N ASP A 287 -0.31 -22.12 -9.95
CA ASP A 287 -0.95 -20.92 -9.37
C ASP A 287 -0.12 -19.65 -9.64
N GLN A 288 -0.80 -18.61 -10.14
CA GLN A 288 -0.22 -17.28 -10.36
C GLN A 288 -0.50 -16.35 -9.18
N TRP A 289 0.52 -15.58 -8.81
CA TRP A 289 0.53 -14.67 -7.66
C TRP A 289 0.94 -13.25 -8.06
N ASP A 290 0.40 -12.78 -9.19
CA ASP A 290 0.66 -11.49 -9.83
C ASP A 290 -0.62 -10.66 -10.03
N GLY A 291 -1.64 -10.93 -9.21
CA GLY A 291 -2.98 -10.36 -9.29
C GLY A 291 -3.14 -8.95 -8.77
#